data_AF-A0A166BEA2-F1
#
_entry.id   AF-A0A166BEA2-F1
#
_cell.length_a   1.000
_cell.length_b   1.000
_cell.length_c   1.000
_cell.angle_alpha   90.00
_cell.angle_beta   90.00
_cell.angle_gamma   90.00
#
_symmetry.space_group_name_H-M   'P 1'
#
loop_
_entity.id
_entity.type
_entity.pdbx_description
1 polymer ?
#
loop_
_entity_poly.entity_id
_entity_poly.type
_entity_poly.pdbx_seq_one_letter_code
_entity_poly.pdbx_strand_id
1 'polypeptide(L)'
;MHLLSIALLFLLCPTTILAGDPPVKFGLHHTVYYESGTPSLSIERQHPIQASPTLKARPTTVYRPRSQAALEHARLRSLRHAESEEVEWDLVETMGPDVQDKHTLSQLARMTSNAYALPGRGWYDIDPTWNNSYPFGWEEDQDGFRGHVFVSTDESTVVLAIKGTTITGVTSKKDKFNDNLLFSCCCAWVDFTWTFSTVCKCHSKSWRCDSTCLSDALIEDSLFYLLGVEIVSNVTSMYPNSTIWLVGHSLGGALASLLGSTFGLPAVAFESPGERIAATRLHLPIPPSSAAWWTAAPVTHVYHNADPIPQGTCTGIGSPCTAAGYALETRCHLGKSIVYDAVGKLKWGVNIQHHPIREVINKVIEAEAEWEWEEGRDVPLAREEADCVDCFKWEFFENI
;
A
#
# COMPACT_ATOMS: atom_id res chain seq x y z
N MET A 1 -3.30 -60.35 51.74
CA MET A 1 -2.69 -59.13 52.33
C MET A 1 -1.47 -58.80 51.46
N HIS A 2 -1.34 -57.75 50.69
CA HIS A 2 -2.10 -56.51 50.46
C HIS A 2 -1.98 -56.17 48.97
N LEU A 3 -3.12 -55.89 48.31
CA LEU A 3 -3.17 -55.10 47.08
C LEU A 3 -3.09 -53.63 47.51
N LEU A 4 -2.02 -52.91 47.12
CA LEU A 4 -1.94 -51.45 47.29
C LEU A 4 -2.55 -50.79 46.06
N SER A 5 -3.69 -50.15 46.25
CA SER A 5 -4.29 -49.18 45.32
C SER A 5 -3.38 -47.95 45.19
N ILE A 6 -2.97 -47.62 43.99
CA ILE A 6 -2.46 -46.29 43.64
C ILE A 6 -3.64 -45.53 43.02
N ALA A 7 -4.19 -44.60 43.79
CA ALA A 7 -5.21 -43.67 43.32
C ALA A 7 -4.55 -42.59 42.45
N LEU A 8 -4.92 -42.55 41.17
CA LEU A 8 -4.58 -41.45 40.26
C LEU A 8 -5.50 -40.26 40.59
N LEU A 9 -4.95 -39.18 41.17
CA LEU A 9 -5.65 -37.90 41.23
C LEU A 9 -5.70 -37.31 39.81
N PHE A 10 -6.85 -37.44 39.14
CA PHE A 10 -7.19 -36.61 38.00
C PHE A 10 -7.54 -35.20 38.50
N LEU A 11 -6.60 -34.27 38.38
CA LEU A 11 -6.89 -32.84 38.40
C LEU A 11 -7.68 -32.52 37.13
N LEU A 12 -9.00 -32.32 37.30
CA LEU A 12 -9.87 -31.73 36.30
C LEU A 12 -9.40 -30.28 36.04
N CYS A 13 -8.57 -30.11 35.02
CA CYS A 13 -8.36 -28.81 34.41
C CYS A 13 -9.63 -28.49 33.59
N PRO A 14 -10.34 -27.38 33.83
CA PRO A 14 -11.47 -27.03 32.99
C PRO A 14 -10.95 -26.78 31.58
N THR A 15 -11.42 -27.57 30.63
CA THR A 15 -11.23 -27.32 29.20
C THR A 15 -11.92 -26.00 28.87
N THR A 16 -11.16 -24.90 28.91
CA THR A 16 -11.51 -23.70 28.19
C THR A 16 -11.45 -24.05 26.71
N ILE A 17 -12.62 -24.31 26.13
CA ILE A 17 -12.79 -24.30 24.68
C ILE A 17 -12.33 -22.92 24.23
N LEU A 18 -11.14 -22.84 23.63
CA LEU A 18 -10.71 -21.69 22.84
C LEU A 18 -11.67 -21.61 21.66
N ALA A 19 -12.74 -20.83 21.83
CA ALA A 19 -13.53 -20.34 20.72
C ALA A 19 -12.55 -19.63 19.78
N GLY A 20 -12.42 -20.12 18.55
CA GLY A 20 -11.71 -19.38 17.51
C GLY A 20 -12.32 -17.98 17.42
N ASP A 21 -11.47 -16.98 17.24
CA ASP A 21 -11.93 -15.60 17.08
C ASP A 21 -13.02 -15.57 16.00
N PRO A 22 -14.16 -14.90 16.24
CA PRO A 22 -15.19 -14.76 15.23
C PRO A 22 -14.61 -14.06 13.99
N PRO A 23 -15.11 -14.36 12.77
CA PRO A 23 -14.72 -13.63 11.58
C PRO A 23 -14.89 -12.13 11.83
N VAL A 24 -13.83 -11.36 11.55
CA VAL A 24 -13.84 -9.90 11.71
C VAL A 24 -14.96 -9.37 10.82
N LYS A 25 -15.98 -8.76 11.42
CA LYS A 25 -17.09 -8.12 10.69
C LYS A 25 -16.76 -6.65 10.47
N PHE A 26 -17.04 -6.15 9.28
CA PHE A 26 -16.72 -4.79 8.86
C PHE A 26 -18.01 -4.08 8.39
N GLY A 27 -18.16 -2.80 8.74
CA GLY A 27 -19.23 -1.94 8.24
C GLY A 27 -18.74 -1.08 7.07
N LEU A 28 -19.54 -0.94 6.02
CA LEU A 28 -19.30 -0.06 4.88
C LEU A 28 -19.91 1.32 5.19
N HIS A 29 -19.15 2.22 5.82
CA HIS A 29 -19.56 3.61 5.97
C HIS A 29 -18.35 4.54 5.83
N HIS A 30 -18.02 4.93 4.60
CA HIS A 30 -17.04 5.98 4.32
C HIS A 30 -17.70 7.07 3.48
N THR A 31 -18.41 7.99 4.14
CA THR A 31 -18.93 9.22 3.53
C THR A 31 -17.95 10.36 3.78
N VAL A 32 -17.38 10.92 2.72
CA VAL A 32 -16.61 12.17 2.79
C VAL A 32 -17.61 13.33 2.97
N TYR A 33 -17.58 14.00 4.12
CA TYR A 33 -18.46 15.14 4.39
C TYR A 33 -17.81 16.46 3.96
N TYR A 34 -18.54 17.27 3.18
CA TYR A 34 -18.20 18.66 2.85
C TYR A 34 -18.87 19.60 3.86
N GLU A 35 -18.10 20.20 4.78
CA GLU A 35 -18.59 21.28 5.63
C GLU A 35 -18.46 22.63 4.89
N SER A 36 -19.60 23.17 4.45
CA SER A 36 -19.68 24.52 3.89
C SER A 36 -19.62 25.57 5.02
N GLY A 37 -18.43 26.05 5.35
CA GLY A 37 -18.21 27.14 6.31
C GLY A 37 -17.48 28.32 5.67
N THR A 38 -18.17 29.43 5.41
CA THR A 38 -17.57 30.71 5.01
C THR A 38 -16.65 31.27 6.10
N PRO A 39 -15.36 31.55 5.84
CA PRO A 39 -14.50 32.24 6.79
C PRO A 39 -14.62 33.77 6.65
N SER A 40 -14.87 34.45 7.76
CA SER A 40 -14.73 35.92 7.85
C SER A 40 -13.26 36.30 7.91
N LEU A 41 -12.78 37.01 6.89
CA LEU A 41 -11.44 37.58 6.78
C LEU A 41 -11.24 38.78 7.70
N SER A 42 -10.24 38.71 8.60
CA SER A 42 -9.55 39.88 9.15
C SER A 42 -8.17 39.98 8.49
N ILE A 43 -7.95 41.02 7.70
CA ILE A 43 -6.71 41.28 6.98
C ILE A 43 -5.73 42.00 7.91
N GLU A 44 -4.62 41.36 8.25
CA GLU A 44 -3.43 42.04 8.78
C GLU A 44 -2.26 41.87 7.79
N ARG A 45 -1.56 42.98 7.50
CA ARG A 45 -0.68 43.16 6.34
C ARG A 45 0.52 42.21 6.33
N GLN A 46 0.70 41.55 5.19
CA GLN A 46 1.82 40.66 4.86
C GLN A 46 3.15 41.41 4.63
N HIS A 47 4.23 40.84 5.14
CA HIS A 47 5.58 40.97 4.57
C HIS A 47 5.70 40.11 3.29
N PRO A 48 6.63 40.41 2.36
CA PRO A 48 6.74 39.68 1.10
C PRO A 48 7.12 38.23 1.35
N ILE A 49 6.20 37.31 1.05
CA ILE A 49 6.44 35.87 1.09
C ILE A 49 7.37 35.54 -0.08
N GLN A 50 8.61 35.16 0.23
CA GLN A 50 9.49 34.44 -0.70
C GLN A 50 8.67 33.26 -1.25
N ALA A 51 8.56 33.12 -2.57
CA ALA A 51 7.82 32.00 -3.18
C ALA A 51 8.39 30.68 -2.64
N SER A 52 7.65 30.04 -1.74
CA SER A 52 8.00 28.71 -1.25
C SER A 52 8.02 27.75 -2.45
N PRO A 53 9.04 26.89 -2.58
CA PRO A 53 9.04 25.89 -3.65
C PRO A 53 7.76 25.05 -3.52
N THR A 54 6.97 24.99 -4.58
CA THR A 54 5.78 24.15 -4.65
C THR A 54 6.16 22.77 -5.20
N LEU A 55 5.36 21.74 -4.89
CA LEU A 55 5.46 20.44 -5.55
C LEU A 55 5.58 20.60 -7.07
N LYS A 56 6.63 20.01 -7.67
CA LYS A 56 6.81 20.07 -9.12
C LYS A 56 5.98 18.98 -9.76
N ALA A 57 5.27 19.38 -10.80
CA ALA A 57 4.55 18.46 -11.67
C ALA A 57 5.19 18.50 -13.07
N ARG A 58 5.19 17.37 -13.75
CA ARG A 58 5.64 17.26 -15.14
C ARG A 58 4.59 16.57 -16.00
N PRO A 59 4.46 16.94 -17.28
CA PRO A 59 3.63 16.16 -18.20
C PRO A 59 4.09 14.70 -18.24
N THR A 60 3.13 13.79 -18.13
CA THR A 60 3.35 12.34 -18.26
C THR A 60 2.17 11.75 -19.02
N THR A 61 2.40 10.57 -19.61
CA THR A 61 1.33 9.81 -20.27
C THR A 61 0.98 8.62 -19.40
N VAL A 62 -0.31 8.41 -19.17
CA VAL A 62 -0.85 7.27 -18.44
C VAL A 62 -1.87 6.56 -19.31
N TYR A 63 -1.97 5.24 -19.18
CA TYR A 63 -3.09 4.52 -19.74
C TYR A 63 -4.28 4.63 -18.79
N ARG A 64 -5.42 5.07 -19.32
CA ARG A 64 -6.67 5.14 -18.57
C ARG A 64 -7.71 4.27 -19.26
N PRO A 65 -8.49 3.46 -18.54
CA PRO A 65 -9.55 2.70 -19.18
C PRO A 65 -10.60 3.66 -19.71
N ARG A 66 -11.08 3.43 -20.93
CA ARG A 66 -12.10 4.29 -21.56
C ARG A 66 -13.41 4.28 -20.77
N SER A 67 -13.70 3.17 -20.11
CA SER A 67 -14.87 2.99 -19.25
C SER A 67 -14.48 2.23 -17.99
N GLN A 68 -14.63 2.88 -16.82
CA GLN A 68 -14.44 2.24 -15.52
C GLN A 68 -15.42 1.08 -15.31
N ALA A 69 -16.65 1.20 -15.82
CA ALA A 69 -17.63 0.12 -15.76
C ALA A 69 -17.21 -1.10 -16.61
N ALA A 70 -16.58 -0.87 -17.77
CA ALA A 70 -16.08 -1.96 -18.61
C ALA A 70 -14.85 -2.64 -17.98
N LEU A 71 -13.94 -1.87 -17.38
CA LEU A 71 -12.81 -2.41 -16.61
C LEU A 71 -13.31 -3.32 -15.48
N GLU A 72 -14.27 -2.84 -14.68
CA GLU A 72 -14.83 -3.61 -13.58
C GLU A 72 -15.60 -4.84 -14.06
N HIS A 73 -16.33 -4.73 -15.17
CA HIS A 73 -17.00 -5.87 -15.80
C HIS A 73 -15.99 -6.95 -16.23
N ALA A 74 -14.93 -6.56 -16.94
CA ALA A 74 -13.87 -7.46 -17.38
C ALA A 74 -13.17 -8.14 -16.18
N ARG A 75 -12.88 -7.37 -15.12
CA ARG A 75 -12.30 -7.89 -13.87
C ARG A 75 -13.21 -8.93 -13.22
N LEU A 76 -14.50 -8.62 -13.04
CA LEU A 76 -15.46 -9.55 -12.43
C LEU A 76 -15.71 -10.78 -13.28
N ARG A 77 -15.64 -10.65 -14.61
CA ARG A 77 -15.75 -11.76 -15.54
C ARG A 77 -14.55 -12.70 -15.47
N SER A 78 -13.34 -12.14 -15.43
CA SER A 78 -12.10 -12.90 -15.19
C SER A 78 -12.17 -13.66 -13.87
N LEU A 79 -12.62 -13.00 -12.81
CA LEU A 79 -12.77 -13.61 -11.50
C LEU A 79 -13.79 -14.77 -11.49
N ARG A 80 -15.02 -14.50 -11.93
CA ARG A 80 -16.15 -15.43 -11.72
C ARG A 80 -16.21 -16.56 -12.74
N HIS A 81 -15.62 -16.35 -13.91
CA HIS A 81 -15.77 -17.24 -15.06
C HIS A 81 -14.43 -17.68 -15.66
N ALA A 82 -13.29 -17.21 -15.14
CA ALA A 82 -11.97 -17.44 -15.74
C ALA A 82 -11.90 -17.03 -17.22
N GLU A 83 -12.69 -16.02 -17.60
CA GLU A 83 -12.82 -15.51 -18.96
C GLU A 83 -12.15 -14.14 -19.09
N SER A 84 -11.25 -13.99 -20.07
CA SER A 84 -10.66 -12.70 -20.38
C SER A 84 -11.55 -11.89 -21.32
N GLU A 85 -11.75 -10.61 -20.99
CA GLU A 85 -12.44 -9.63 -21.83
C GLU A 85 -11.47 -8.47 -22.11
N GLU A 86 -11.41 -8.03 -23.37
CA GLU A 86 -10.53 -6.92 -23.75
C GLU A 86 -11.07 -5.60 -23.19
N VAL A 87 -10.19 -4.86 -22.51
CA VAL A 87 -10.48 -3.51 -22.02
C VAL A 87 -9.85 -2.51 -22.98
N GLU A 88 -10.62 -1.54 -23.44
CA GLU A 88 -10.12 -0.43 -24.24
C GLU A 88 -9.42 0.61 -23.36
N TRP A 89 -8.20 0.98 -23.75
CA TRP A 89 -7.36 1.95 -23.05
C TRP A 89 -7.10 3.17 -23.91
N ASP A 90 -7.16 4.34 -23.28
CA ASP A 90 -6.75 5.60 -23.89
C ASP A 90 -5.43 6.06 -23.26
N LEU A 91 -4.49 6.50 -24.10
CA LEU A 91 -3.28 7.19 -23.67
C LEU A 91 -3.65 8.64 -23.35
N VAL A 92 -3.62 8.99 -22.07
CA VAL A 92 -4.01 10.31 -21.58
C VAL A 92 -2.76 11.06 -21.09
N GLU A 93 -2.55 12.26 -21.63
CA GLU A 93 -1.58 13.19 -21.06
C GLU A 93 -2.15 13.83 -19.79
N THR A 94 -1.37 13.80 -18.73
CA THR A 94 -1.74 14.36 -17.42
C THR A 94 -0.52 14.92 -16.74
N MET A 95 -0.71 15.76 -15.73
CA MET A 95 0.39 16.20 -14.87
C MET A 95 0.70 15.12 -13.82
N GLY A 96 1.89 14.55 -13.84
CA GLY A 96 2.36 13.63 -12.80
C GLY A 96 3.30 14.32 -11.82
N PRO A 97 3.48 13.80 -10.60
CA PRO A 97 4.51 14.31 -9.71
C PRO A 97 5.90 14.15 -10.37
N ASP A 98 6.74 15.18 -10.26
CA ASP A 98 8.12 15.07 -10.73
C ASP A 98 8.96 14.25 -9.75
N VAL A 99 8.94 12.94 -9.94
CA VAL A 99 9.69 11.98 -9.10
C VAL A 99 11.21 12.09 -9.25
N GLN A 100 11.73 12.98 -10.12
CA GLN A 100 13.16 13.27 -10.21
C GLN A 100 13.59 14.44 -9.31
N ASP A 101 12.63 15.20 -8.78
CA ASP A 101 12.86 16.34 -7.91
C ASP A 101 12.82 15.89 -6.44
N LYS A 102 13.92 16.13 -5.70
CA LYS A 102 14.05 15.72 -4.29
C LYS A 102 13.01 16.40 -3.39
N HIS A 103 12.70 17.68 -3.64
CA HIS A 103 11.68 18.41 -2.86
C HIS A 103 10.30 17.77 -3.05
N THR A 104 9.96 17.40 -4.29
CA THR A 104 8.71 16.72 -4.63
C THR A 104 8.57 15.40 -3.89
N LEU A 105 9.61 14.54 -3.92
CA LEU A 105 9.57 13.28 -3.17
C LEU A 105 9.49 13.50 -1.64
N SER A 106 10.20 14.49 -1.10
CA SER A 106 10.17 14.84 0.33
C SER A 106 8.75 15.25 0.77
N GLN A 107 8.11 16.15 0.04
CA GLN A 107 6.76 16.64 0.36
C GLN A 107 5.70 15.53 0.22
N LEU A 108 5.78 14.69 -0.81
CA LEU A 108 4.88 13.53 -0.96
C LEU A 108 5.09 12.50 0.16
N ALA A 109 6.33 12.29 0.59
CA ALA A 109 6.64 11.43 1.73
C ALA A 109 6.09 12.01 3.05
N ARG A 110 6.16 13.34 3.24
CA ARG A 110 5.54 14.03 4.40
C ARG A 110 4.02 13.90 4.39
N MET A 111 3.36 14.11 3.25
CA MET A 111 1.90 13.87 3.10
C MET A 111 1.54 12.41 3.41
N THR A 112 2.39 11.48 2.97
CA THR A 112 2.25 10.05 3.27
C THR A 112 2.40 9.77 4.77
N SER A 113 3.35 10.41 5.45
CA SER A 113 3.48 10.32 6.91
C SER A 113 2.27 10.91 7.63
N ASN A 114 1.70 11.99 7.11
CA ASN A 114 0.50 12.63 7.65
C ASN A 114 -0.74 11.73 7.54
N ALA A 115 -0.75 10.75 6.62
CA ALA A 115 -1.82 9.74 6.58
C ALA A 115 -1.93 8.91 7.88
N TYR A 116 -0.93 8.95 8.77
CA TYR A 116 -0.89 8.21 10.04
C TYR A 116 -1.30 9.01 11.28
N ALA A 117 -1.68 10.29 11.14
CA ALA A 117 -2.08 11.12 12.28
C ALA A 117 -3.09 12.19 11.86
N LEU A 118 -3.92 12.65 12.80
CA LEU A 118 -4.63 13.91 12.61
C LEU A 118 -3.68 15.11 12.85
N PRO A 119 -4.01 16.31 12.33
CA PRO A 119 -3.20 17.51 12.54
C PRO A 119 -2.87 17.73 14.03
N GLY A 120 -1.60 18.06 14.31
CA GLY A 120 -1.08 18.22 15.66
C GLY A 120 0.20 17.39 15.89
N ARG A 121 0.20 16.54 16.93
CA ARG A 121 1.40 15.77 17.29
C ARG A 121 1.71 14.73 16.22
N GLY A 122 2.92 14.80 15.65
CA GLY A 122 3.39 13.85 14.64
C GLY A 122 2.96 14.20 13.21
N TRP A 123 2.28 15.33 13.04
CA TRP A 123 1.99 15.91 11.73
C TRP A 123 3.22 16.67 11.23
N TYR A 124 3.64 16.38 10.00
CA TYR A 124 4.69 17.09 9.30
C TYR A 124 4.13 18.36 8.66
N ASP A 125 4.88 19.45 8.82
CA ASP A 125 4.68 20.65 8.01
C ASP A 125 5.00 20.33 6.55
N ILE A 126 4.07 20.72 5.68
CA ILE A 126 4.13 20.61 4.22
C ILE A 126 4.03 22.01 3.62
N ASP A 127 4.33 22.14 2.33
CA ASP A 127 4.34 23.44 1.66
C ASP A 127 3.00 24.19 1.85
N PRO A 128 3.01 25.53 2.03
CA PRO A 128 1.81 26.33 2.30
C PRO A 128 0.69 26.22 1.26
N THR A 129 1.04 25.78 0.04
CA THR A 129 0.11 25.49 -1.06
C THR A 129 -0.87 24.34 -0.75
N TRP A 130 -0.63 23.56 0.30
CA TRP A 130 -1.43 22.39 0.70
C TRP A 130 -2.12 22.58 2.05
N ASN A 131 -2.60 23.80 2.32
CA ASN A 131 -3.27 24.15 3.57
C ASN A 131 -4.67 23.52 3.75
N ASN A 132 -5.28 23.03 2.67
CA ASN A 132 -6.57 22.35 2.69
C ASN A 132 -6.36 20.83 2.69
N SER A 133 -6.73 20.18 3.80
CA SER A 133 -6.71 18.72 3.90
C SER A 133 -7.89 18.17 4.67
N TYR A 134 -8.34 16.97 4.30
CA TYR A 134 -9.50 16.31 4.91
C TYR A 134 -9.15 14.85 5.26
N PRO A 135 -9.37 14.42 6.51
CA PRO A 135 -9.19 13.01 6.90
C PRO A 135 -10.35 12.13 6.39
N PHE A 136 -10.09 10.84 6.22
CA PHE A 136 -11.12 9.80 6.09
C PHE A 136 -10.76 8.55 6.89
N GLY A 137 -11.78 7.85 7.41
CA GLY A 137 -11.63 6.62 8.20
C GLY A 137 -11.10 6.85 9.62
N TRP A 138 -11.05 8.10 10.08
CA TRP A 138 -10.52 8.52 11.37
C TRP A 138 -11.58 8.62 12.48
N GLU A 139 -12.83 8.28 12.16
CA GLU A 139 -13.94 8.25 13.10
C GLU A 139 -13.74 7.17 14.18
N GLU A 140 -14.30 7.38 15.38
CA GLU A 140 -14.02 6.55 16.57
C GLU A 140 -14.45 5.08 16.43
N ASP A 141 -15.47 4.81 15.61
CA ASP A 141 -15.98 3.47 15.30
C ASP A 141 -15.29 2.81 14.11
N GLN A 142 -14.40 3.52 13.42
CA GLN A 142 -13.70 3.04 12.22
C GLN A 142 -12.31 2.54 12.58
N ASP A 143 -12.10 1.24 12.48
CA ASP A 143 -10.82 0.54 12.68
C ASP A 143 -10.21 0.05 11.35
N GLY A 144 -10.65 0.63 10.22
CA GLY A 144 -10.30 0.18 8.87
C GLY A 144 -9.39 1.14 8.09
N PHE A 145 -9.68 1.25 6.79
CA PHE A 145 -8.95 2.03 5.80
C PHE A 145 -8.92 3.52 6.16
N ARG A 146 -7.74 4.16 6.07
CA ARG A 146 -7.53 5.54 6.56
C ARG A 146 -6.62 6.34 5.64
N GLY A 147 -6.70 7.66 5.77
CA GLY A 147 -5.79 8.56 5.09
C GLY A 147 -6.29 9.98 5.07
N HIS A 148 -5.71 10.76 4.16
CA HIS A 148 -5.99 12.17 3.98
C HIS A 148 -6.08 12.53 2.49
N VAL A 149 -6.95 13.48 2.17
CA VAL A 149 -6.99 14.17 0.87
C VAL A 149 -6.36 15.54 1.07
N PHE A 150 -5.32 15.85 0.31
CA PHE A 150 -4.70 17.17 0.25
C PHE A 150 -5.07 17.86 -1.05
N VAL A 151 -5.48 19.11 -0.99
CA VAL A 151 -5.91 19.89 -2.16
C VAL A 151 -5.02 21.11 -2.29
N SER A 152 -4.47 21.33 -3.49
CA SER A 152 -3.69 22.52 -3.77
C SER A 152 -4.55 23.78 -3.65
N THR A 153 -3.97 24.92 -3.27
CA THR A 153 -4.72 26.19 -3.10
C THR A 153 -5.45 26.67 -4.35
N ASP A 154 -4.98 26.28 -5.54
CA ASP A 154 -5.60 26.58 -6.83
C ASP A 154 -6.55 25.47 -7.32
N GLU A 155 -6.77 24.43 -6.50
CA GLU A 155 -7.61 23.25 -6.77
C GLU A 155 -7.21 22.48 -8.04
N SER A 156 -6.00 22.71 -8.59
CA SER A 156 -5.53 22.05 -9.81
C SER A 156 -5.04 20.62 -9.56
N THR A 157 -4.58 20.32 -8.34
CA THR A 157 -4.00 19.03 -7.97
C THR A 157 -4.55 18.55 -6.63
N VAL A 158 -4.91 17.27 -6.58
CA VAL A 158 -5.39 16.58 -5.38
C VAL A 158 -4.48 15.40 -5.10
N VAL A 159 -3.95 15.30 -3.88
CA VAL A 159 -3.13 14.17 -3.44
C VAL A 159 -3.93 13.35 -2.43
N LEU A 160 -4.23 12.10 -2.79
CA LEU A 160 -4.82 11.11 -1.90
C LEU A 160 -3.71 10.32 -1.22
N ALA A 161 -3.48 10.58 0.06
CA ALA A 161 -2.50 9.89 0.88
C ALA A 161 -3.16 8.75 1.66
N ILE A 162 -2.77 7.50 1.37
CA ILE A 162 -3.32 6.29 1.96
C ILE A 162 -2.40 5.82 3.09
N LYS A 163 -3.00 5.62 4.26
CA LYS A 163 -2.32 5.10 5.44
C LYS A 163 -1.96 3.64 5.24
N GLY A 164 -0.74 3.24 5.60
CA GLY A 164 -0.36 1.84 5.74
C GLY A 164 -0.50 1.30 7.16
N THR A 165 0.32 0.29 7.45
CA THR A 165 0.16 -0.56 8.64
C THR A 165 0.54 0.13 9.95
N THR A 166 -0.30 -0.07 10.97
CA THR A 166 0.00 0.30 12.36
C THR A 166 0.23 -0.97 13.19
N ILE A 167 1.41 -1.11 13.82
CA ILE A 167 1.72 -2.30 14.63
C ILE A 167 0.84 -2.38 15.89
N THR A 168 0.59 -1.24 16.53
CA THR A 168 -0.23 -1.14 17.74
C THR A 168 -1.27 -0.06 17.58
N GLY A 169 -2.55 -0.42 17.63
CA GLY A 169 -3.63 0.53 17.49
C GLY A 169 -4.93 -0.14 17.03
N VAL A 170 -5.97 0.66 16.88
CA VAL A 170 -7.31 0.16 16.52
C VAL A 170 -7.32 -0.56 15.17
N THR A 171 -6.55 -0.08 14.18
CA THR A 171 -6.49 -0.67 12.84
C THR A 171 -5.55 -1.89 12.72
N SER A 172 -4.70 -2.11 13.72
CA SER A 172 -3.55 -3.04 13.61
C SER A 172 -3.91 -4.46 13.18
N LYS A 173 -5.06 -4.98 13.64
CA LYS A 173 -5.52 -6.32 13.27
C LYS A 173 -5.92 -6.40 11.80
N LYS A 174 -6.60 -5.37 11.29
CA LYS A 174 -7.11 -5.30 9.91
C LYS A 174 -6.00 -4.98 8.93
N ASP A 175 -5.06 -4.11 9.33
CA ASP A 175 -3.84 -3.83 8.58
C ASP A 175 -3.03 -5.13 8.38
N LYS A 176 -2.71 -5.84 9.48
CA LYS A 176 -1.95 -7.11 9.43
C LYS A 176 -2.66 -8.19 8.61
N PHE A 177 -3.98 -8.27 8.69
CA PHE A 177 -4.75 -9.21 7.88
C PHE A 177 -4.56 -8.93 6.37
N ASN A 178 -4.71 -7.67 5.96
CA ASN A 178 -4.54 -7.28 4.55
C ASN A 178 -3.09 -7.42 4.09
N ASP A 179 -2.10 -7.07 4.93
CA ASP A 179 -0.68 -7.32 4.64
C ASP A 179 -0.42 -8.79 4.32
N ASN A 180 -0.87 -9.67 5.19
CA ASN A 180 -0.72 -11.11 5.05
C ASN A 180 -1.49 -11.66 3.84
N LEU A 181 -2.65 -11.09 3.52
CA LEU A 181 -3.46 -11.56 2.40
C LEU A 181 -2.88 -11.12 1.05
N LEU A 182 -2.40 -9.87 0.96
CA LEU A 182 -1.86 -9.27 -0.26
C LEU A 182 -0.43 -9.74 -0.57
N PHE A 183 0.44 -9.84 0.45
CA PHE A 183 1.89 -9.96 0.26
C PHE A 183 2.49 -11.28 0.72
N SER A 184 1.68 -12.21 1.20
CA SER A 184 2.14 -13.59 1.38
C SER A 184 1.95 -14.40 0.10
N CYS A 185 2.79 -15.42 -0.06
CA CYS A 185 2.68 -16.32 -1.18
C CYS A 185 1.48 -17.26 -1.06
N CYS A 186 1.09 -17.65 0.15
CA CYS A 186 -0.09 -18.49 0.38
C CYS A 186 -0.71 -18.27 1.76
N CYS A 187 -1.67 -17.34 1.88
CA CYS A 187 -2.48 -17.16 3.09
C CYS A 187 -1.71 -16.97 4.41
N ALA A 188 -0.51 -16.38 4.36
CA ALA A 188 0.43 -16.27 5.48
C ALA A 188 0.87 -17.62 6.08
N TRP A 189 0.95 -18.65 5.25
CA TRP A 189 1.60 -19.90 5.60
C TRP A 189 3.12 -19.75 5.50
N VAL A 190 3.80 -19.67 6.65
CA VAL A 190 5.28 -19.65 6.72
C VAL A 190 5.83 -21.04 7.06
N ASP A 191 5.30 -21.66 8.12
CA ASP A 191 5.63 -23.02 8.55
C ASP A 191 4.48 -23.63 9.39
N PHE A 192 4.66 -24.86 9.88
CA PHE A 192 3.61 -25.58 10.63
C PHE A 192 3.13 -24.87 11.90
N THR A 193 3.93 -23.98 12.50
CA THR A 193 3.54 -23.20 13.68
C THR A 193 2.49 -22.12 13.36
N TRP A 194 2.36 -21.75 12.08
CA TRP A 194 1.39 -20.76 11.59
C TRP A 194 0.03 -21.35 11.20
N THR A 195 -0.21 -22.64 11.45
CA THR A 195 -1.46 -23.32 11.07
C THR A 195 -2.72 -22.64 11.62
N PHE A 196 -2.63 -21.93 12.76
CA PHE A 196 -3.74 -21.18 13.35
C PHE A 196 -3.67 -19.66 13.12
N SER A 197 -2.73 -19.20 12.29
CA SER A 197 -2.49 -17.77 12.00
C SER A 197 -2.61 -17.44 10.51
N THR A 198 -3.02 -18.40 9.68
CA THR A 198 -3.30 -18.18 8.27
C THR A 198 -4.51 -17.26 8.08
N VAL A 199 -4.48 -16.43 7.04
CA VAL A 199 -5.56 -15.48 6.73
C VAL A 199 -6.62 -16.04 5.77
N CYS A 200 -6.34 -17.15 5.10
CA CYS A 200 -7.28 -17.89 4.26
C CYS A 200 -6.94 -19.40 4.25
N LYS A 201 -7.83 -20.22 3.69
CA LYS A 201 -7.73 -21.70 3.71
C LYS A 201 -7.32 -22.29 2.35
N CYS A 202 -6.48 -21.59 1.59
CA CYS A 202 -6.06 -21.99 0.25
C CYS A 202 -4.80 -22.87 0.23
N HIS A 203 -4.13 -23.00 1.37
CA HIS A 203 -2.96 -23.87 1.54
C HIS A 203 -3.34 -25.34 1.37
N SER A 204 -2.54 -26.07 0.61
CA SER A 204 -2.61 -27.52 0.47
C SER A 204 -1.32 -28.16 0.96
N LYS A 205 -1.21 -29.49 0.91
CA LYS A 205 -0.04 -30.20 1.46
C LYS A 205 1.28 -29.69 0.86
N SER A 206 2.29 -29.51 1.72
CA SER A 206 3.63 -29.05 1.34
C SER A 206 3.61 -27.58 0.85
N TRP A 207 4.39 -27.25 -0.18
CA TRP A 207 4.45 -25.90 -0.78
C TRP A 207 3.45 -25.72 -1.92
N ARG A 208 2.19 -26.11 -1.71
CA ARG A 208 1.13 -26.02 -2.71
C ARG A 208 0.04 -25.06 -2.27
N CYS A 209 -0.44 -24.21 -3.18
CA CYS A 209 -1.52 -23.27 -2.90
C CYS A 209 -2.53 -23.23 -4.04
N ASP A 210 -3.81 -23.16 -3.70
CA ASP A 210 -4.89 -23.02 -4.68
C ASP A 210 -4.98 -21.56 -5.16
N SER A 211 -4.73 -21.33 -6.45
CA SER A 211 -4.73 -19.99 -7.06
C SER A 211 -6.13 -19.38 -7.18
N THR A 212 -7.15 -20.21 -7.41
CA THR A 212 -8.55 -19.77 -7.48
C THR A 212 -8.98 -19.30 -6.10
N CYS A 213 -8.77 -20.13 -5.07
CA CYS A 213 -9.06 -19.76 -3.68
C CYS A 213 -8.32 -18.50 -3.22
N LEU A 214 -7.06 -18.31 -3.61
CA LEU A 214 -6.31 -17.09 -3.26
C LEU A 214 -6.93 -15.84 -3.87
N SER A 215 -7.39 -15.93 -5.12
CA SER A 215 -8.06 -14.83 -5.80
C SER A 215 -9.40 -14.51 -5.14
N ASP A 216 -10.17 -15.55 -4.78
CA ASP A 216 -11.45 -15.41 -4.08
C ASP A 216 -11.26 -14.78 -2.70
N ALA A 217 -10.31 -15.28 -1.90
CA ALA A 217 -10.00 -14.72 -0.59
C ALA A 217 -9.54 -13.26 -0.69
N LEU A 218 -8.74 -12.90 -1.69
CA LEU A 218 -8.35 -11.51 -1.91
C LEU A 218 -9.52 -10.59 -2.26
N ILE A 219 -10.62 -11.09 -2.81
CA ILE A 219 -11.72 -10.21 -3.23
C ILE A 219 -12.86 -10.22 -2.20
N GLU A 220 -13.14 -11.37 -1.61
CA GLU A 220 -14.14 -11.52 -0.57
C GLU A 220 -13.65 -10.97 0.78
N ASP A 221 -12.36 -11.18 1.09
CA ASP A 221 -11.79 -10.82 2.39
C ASP A 221 -10.87 -9.58 2.35
N SER A 222 -10.28 -9.19 1.19
CA SER A 222 -9.50 -7.93 1.13
C SER A 222 -10.42 -6.72 0.99
N LEU A 223 -10.79 -6.20 2.16
CA LEU A 223 -11.66 -5.05 2.29
C LEU A 223 -10.98 -3.76 1.79
N PHE A 224 -9.64 -3.66 1.91
CA PHE A 224 -8.94 -2.39 1.73
C PHE A 224 -8.86 -1.95 0.28
N TYR A 225 -8.65 -2.89 -0.66
CA TYR A 225 -8.65 -2.55 -2.08
C TYR A 225 -10.02 -2.04 -2.52
N LEU A 226 -11.11 -2.73 -2.14
CA LEU A 226 -12.47 -2.34 -2.51
C LEU A 226 -12.88 -0.98 -1.92
N LEU A 227 -12.57 -0.72 -0.64
CA LEU A 227 -12.79 0.60 -0.04
C LEU A 227 -11.98 1.69 -0.75
N GLY A 228 -10.75 1.39 -1.14
CA GLY A 228 -9.91 2.29 -1.92
C GLY A 228 -10.53 2.66 -3.25
N VAL A 229 -11.14 1.70 -3.97
CA VAL A 229 -11.85 1.94 -5.23
C VAL A 229 -13.00 2.94 -5.04
N GLU A 230 -13.79 2.76 -3.98
CA GLU A 230 -14.90 3.67 -3.65
C GLU A 230 -14.39 5.08 -3.33
N ILE A 231 -13.34 5.20 -2.52
CA ILE A 231 -12.74 6.49 -2.14
C ILE A 231 -12.19 7.21 -3.38
N VAL A 232 -11.44 6.52 -4.25
CA VAL A 232 -10.91 7.12 -5.48
C VAL A 232 -12.04 7.57 -6.41
N SER A 233 -13.10 6.77 -6.54
CA SER A 233 -14.30 7.15 -7.31
C SER A 233 -14.96 8.42 -6.75
N ASN A 234 -15.10 8.52 -5.43
CA ASN A 234 -15.68 9.69 -4.76
C ASN A 234 -14.80 10.93 -4.95
N VAL A 235 -13.49 10.82 -4.72
CA VAL A 235 -12.54 11.94 -4.91
C VAL A 235 -12.53 12.41 -6.36
N THR A 236 -12.53 11.49 -7.33
CA THR A 236 -12.60 11.83 -8.76
C THR A 236 -13.90 12.54 -9.12
N SER A 237 -15.01 12.16 -8.49
CA SER A 237 -16.30 12.82 -8.70
C SER A 237 -16.38 14.21 -8.06
N MET A 238 -15.72 14.41 -6.91
CA MET A 238 -15.66 15.71 -6.23
C MET A 238 -14.73 16.70 -6.93
N TYR A 239 -13.67 16.21 -7.57
CA TYR A 239 -12.63 17.03 -8.22
C TYR A 239 -12.47 16.68 -9.71
N PRO A 240 -13.52 16.88 -10.54
CA PRO A 240 -13.53 16.40 -11.92
C PRO A 240 -12.53 17.11 -12.85
N ASN A 241 -12.05 18.29 -12.47
CA ASN A 241 -11.11 19.10 -13.25
C ASN A 241 -9.69 19.09 -12.69
N SER A 242 -9.47 18.42 -11.55
CA SER A 242 -8.18 18.39 -10.89
C SER A 242 -7.39 17.15 -11.34
N THR A 243 -6.08 17.26 -11.29
CA THR A 243 -5.22 16.09 -11.44
C THR A 243 -5.10 15.36 -10.11
N ILE A 244 -5.32 14.05 -10.08
CA ILE A 244 -5.30 13.25 -8.85
C ILE A 244 -4.02 12.41 -8.81
N TRP A 245 -3.28 12.53 -7.72
CA TRP A 245 -2.12 11.70 -7.40
C TRP A 245 -2.40 10.82 -6.20
N LEU A 246 -1.91 9.58 -6.23
CA LEU A 246 -2.01 8.65 -5.13
C LEU A 246 -0.65 8.51 -4.45
N VAL A 247 -0.62 8.58 -3.12
CA VAL A 247 0.60 8.32 -2.36
C VAL A 247 0.31 7.43 -1.17
N GLY A 248 1.32 6.69 -0.74
CA GLY A 248 1.18 5.83 0.43
C GLY A 248 2.50 5.19 0.84
N HIS A 249 2.53 4.65 2.04
CA HIS A 249 3.70 3.96 2.59
C HIS A 249 3.32 2.55 3.04
N SER A 250 4.25 1.59 2.90
CA SER A 250 4.01 0.19 3.30
C SER A 250 2.74 -0.35 2.63
N LEU A 251 1.82 -0.98 3.36
CA LEU A 251 0.48 -1.37 2.87
C LEU A 251 -0.24 -0.27 2.07
N GLY A 252 -0.17 0.99 2.53
CA GLY A 252 -0.81 2.13 1.86
C GLY A 252 -0.17 2.46 0.51
N GLY A 253 1.13 2.22 0.37
CA GLY A 253 1.87 2.40 -0.89
C GLY A 253 1.47 1.35 -1.92
N ALA A 254 1.34 0.10 -1.50
CA ALA A 254 0.84 -0.98 -2.36
C ALA A 254 -0.60 -0.71 -2.81
N LEU A 255 -1.47 -0.24 -1.90
CA LEU A 255 -2.84 0.16 -2.25
C LEU A 255 -2.85 1.33 -3.23
N ALA A 256 -2.00 2.35 -3.03
CA ALA A 256 -1.85 3.45 -3.99
C ALA A 256 -1.40 2.96 -5.37
N SER A 257 -0.49 1.98 -5.44
CA SER A 257 -0.05 1.36 -6.70
C SER A 257 -1.18 0.61 -7.41
N LEU A 258 -1.89 -0.25 -6.69
CA LEU A 258 -3.01 -1.03 -7.22
C LEU A 258 -4.13 -0.11 -7.73
N LEU A 259 -4.53 0.88 -6.94
CA LEU A 259 -5.57 1.84 -7.31
C LEU A 259 -5.10 2.75 -8.47
N GLY A 260 -3.84 3.17 -8.49
CA GLY A 260 -3.27 3.98 -9.56
C GLY A 260 -3.31 3.24 -10.89
N SER A 261 -3.03 1.93 -10.86
CA SER A 261 -3.12 1.04 -12.02
C SER A 261 -4.56 0.83 -12.48
N THR A 262 -5.52 0.69 -11.56
CA THR A 262 -6.95 0.54 -11.87
C THR A 262 -7.52 1.80 -12.54
N PHE A 263 -7.20 2.98 -12.03
CA PHE A 263 -7.82 4.23 -12.50
C PHE A 263 -7.00 5.01 -13.54
N GLY A 264 -5.76 4.59 -13.82
CA GLY A 264 -4.85 5.37 -14.64
C GLY A 264 -4.49 6.71 -13.98
N LEU A 265 -4.12 6.64 -12.68
CA LEU A 265 -3.75 7.79 -11.86
C LEU A 265 -2.27 7.70 -11.46
N PRO A 266 -1.46 8.76 -11.60
CA PRO A 266 -0.08 8.77 -11.13
C PRO A 266 0.03 8.42 -9.63
N ALA A 267 0.89 7.48 -9.29
CA ALA A 267 1.09 7.02 -7.92
C ALA A 267 2.57 7.04 -7.49
N VAL A 268 2.82 7.35 -6.21
CA VAL A 268 4.15 7.24 -5.58
C VAL A 268 4.05 6.41 -4.30
N ALA A 269 4.72 5.27 -4.28
CA ALA A 269 4.64 4.30 -3.18
C ALA A 269 5.96 4.22 -2.41
N PHE A 270 5.96 4.58 -1.12
CA PHE A 270 7.15 4.60 -0.28
C PHE A 270 7.31 3.31 0.53
N GLU A 271 8.49 2.67 0.47
CA GLU A 271 8.79 1.43 1.22
C GLU A 271 7.67 0.38 1.14
N SER A 272 7.02 0.28 -0.02
CA SER A 272 5.91 -0.65 -0.24
C SER A 272 6.43 -2.08 -0.40
N PRO A 273 5.72 -3.11 0.10
CA PRO A 273 5.92 -4.48 -0.37
C PRO A 273 5.63 -4.59 -1.87
N GLY A 274 6.19 -5.62 -2.52
CA GLY A 274 5.92 -5.91 -3.93
C GLY A 274 4.48 -6.40 -4.15
N GLU A 275 3.70 -5.66 -4.93
CA GLU A 275 2.26 -5.88 -5.12
C GLU A 275 1.89 -6.50 -6.48
N ARG A 276 2.85 -6.85 -7.33
CA ARG A 276 2.58 -7.38 -8.69
C ARG A 276 1.76 -8.66 -8.68
N ILE A 277 2.05 -9.60 -7.77
CA ILE A 277 1.25 -10.82 -7.64
C ILE A 277 -0.15 -10.52 -7.07
N ALA A 278 -0.27 -9.53 -6.19
CA ALA A 278 -1.55 -9.09 -5.65
C ALA A 278 -2.44 -8.51 -6.76
N ALA A 279 -1.86 -7.68 -7.65
CA ALA A 279 -2.55 -7.16 -8.83
C ALA A 279 -3.09 -8.27 -9.75
N THR A 280 -2.29 -9.32 -9.95
CA THR A 280 -2.69 -10.50 -10.73
C THR A 280 -3.86 -11.25 -10.07
N ARG A 281 -3.79 -11.48 -8.75
CA ARG A 281 -4.83 -12.18 -7.99
C ARG A 281 -6.12 -11.36 -7.83
N LEU A 282 -6.03 -10.04 -7.86
CA LEU A 282 -7.17 -9.12 -7.92
C LEU A 282 -7.80 -9.03 -9.33
N HIS A 283 -7.23 -9.75 -10.30
CA HIS A 283 -7.61 -9.76 -11.71
C HIS A 283 -7.57 -8.36 -12.35
N LEU A 284 -6.67 -7.48 -11.88
CA LEU A 284 -6.59 -6.11 -12.38
C LEU A 284 -6.29 -6.14 -13.89
N PRO A 285 -7.20 -5.64 -14.75
CA PRO A 285 -6.86 -5.46 -16.14
C PRO A 285 -5.82 -4.34 -16.19
N ILE A 286 -4.60 -4.67 -16.59
CA ILE A 286 -3.50 -3.71 -16.75
C ILE A 286 -3.29 -3.56 -18.26
N PRO A 287 -3.06 -2.33 -18.75
CA PRO A 287 -2.97 -2.07 -20.19
C PRO A 287 -2.01 -3.05 -20.85
N PRO A 288 -2.40 -3.66 -21.98
CA PRO A 288 -1.52 -4.58 -22.67
C PRO A 288 -0.34 -3.80 -23.25
N SER A 289 0.82 -3.93 -22.63
CA SER A 289 2.10 -3.84 -23.34
C SER A 289 2.65 -5.26 -23.45
N SER A 290 3.09 -5.65 -24.65
CA SER A 290 3.78 -6.92 -24.92
C SER A 290 4.79 -7.27 -23.81
N ALA A 291 4.86 -8.54 -23.40
CA ALA A 291 5.87 -9.14 -22.49
C ALA A 291 6.17 -8.45 -21.13
N ALA A 292 5.85 -7.18 -20.92
CA ALA A 292 6.24 -6.33 -19.80
C ALA A 292 5.07 -5.46 -19.33
N TRP A 293 3.85 -6.00 -19.34
CA TRP A 293 2.60 -5.30 -18.97
C TRP A 293 2.69 -4.53 -17.64
N TRP A 294 3.46 -5.03 -16.67
CA TRP A 294 3.64 -4.40 -15.37
C TRP A 294 4.30 -3.02 -15.45
N THR A 295 5.07 -2.72 -16.51
CA THR A 295 5.78 -1.44 -16.67
C THR A 295 4.85 -0.30 -17.09
N ALA A 296 3.66 -0.63 -17.61
CA ALA A 296 2.67 0.35 -18.03
C ALA A 296 1.90 0.99 -16.85
N ALA A 297 2.00 0.41 -15.66
CA ALA A 297 1.38 0.96 -14.46
C ALA A 297 1.96 2.35 -14.13
N PRO A 298 1.12 3.37 -13.85
CA PRO A 298 1.55 4.75 -13.62
C PRO A 298 2.10 4.98 -12.21
N VAL A 299 2.91 4.05 -11.70
CA VAL A 299 3.44 4.06 -10.33
C VAL A 299 4.96 4.18 -10.32
N THR A 300 5.48 4.96 -9.37
CA THR A 300 6.89 4.96 -8.99
C THR A 300 7.05 4.56 -7.53
N HIS A 301 7.74 3.45 -7.28
CA HIS A 301 8.14 3.01 -5.96
C HIS A 301 9.40 3.76 -5.52
N VAL A 302 9.45 4.21 -4.28
CA VAL A 302 10.60 4.92 -3.71
C VAL A 302 10.98 4.23 -2.40
N TYR A 303 12.14 3.61 -2.37
CA TYR A 303 12.59 2.87 -1.19
C TYR A 303 14.11 2.81 -1.07
N HIS A 304 14.62 2.34 0.06
CA HIS A 304 16.04 2.10 0.25
C HIS A 304 16.38 0.61 0.44
N ASN A 305 17.58 0.20 0.02
CA ASN A 305 17.96 -1.21 0.02
C ASN A 305 18.33 -1.81 1.40
N ALA A 306 18.18 -1.04 2.47
CA ALA A 306 18.35 -1.50 3.84
C ALA A 306 17.01 -1.83 4.53
N ASP A 307 15.88 -1.55 3.90
CA ASP A 307 14.57 -1.98 4.37
C ASP A 307 14.29 -3.40 3.83
N PRO A 308 14.04 -4.40 4.70
CA PRO A 308 13.72 -5.75 4.25
C PRO A 308 12.34 -5.92 3.59
N ILE A 309 11.39 -4.99 3.78
CA ILE A 309 10.02 -5.12 3.27
C ILE A 309 9.93 -5.02 1.73
N PRO A 310 10.32 -3.91 1.07
CA PRO A 310 10.29 -3.82 -0.39
C PRO A 310 11.19 -4.86 -1.07
N GLN A 311 12.19 -5.37 -0.34
CA GLN A 311 13.08 -6.42 -0.84
C GLN A 311 12.47 -7.84 -0.77
N GLY A 312 11.32 -8.02 -0.10
CA GLY A 312 10.73 -9.34 0.20
C GLY A 312 11.62 -10.22 1.07
N THR A 313 12.48 -9.60 1.90
CA THR A 313 13.44 -10.31 2.77
C THR A 313 13.02 -10.32 4.24
N CYS A 314 11.91 -9.69 4.59
CA CYS A 314 11.35 -9.74 5.94
C CYS A 314 10.53 -11.03 6.18
N THR A 315 11.19 -12.19 6.01
CA THR A 315 10.53 -13.52 6.03
C THR A 315 11.29 -14.57 6.82
N GLY A 316 10.60 -15.62 7.23
CA GLY A 316 11.16 -16.82 7.87
C GLY A 316 11.27 -16.76 9.40
N ILE A 317 11.51 -17.92 10.00
CA ILE A 317 11.41 -18.19 11.47
C ILE A 317 12.21 -17.21 12.34
N GLY A 318 13.34 -16.68 11.83
CA GLY A 318 14.20 -15.74 12.57
C GLY A 318 13.92 -14.26 12.30
N SER A 319 12.99 -13.92 11.41
CA SER A 319 12.77 -12.52 11.02
C SER A 319 11.87 -11.78 12.03
N PRO A 320 12.14 -10.49 12.29
CA PRO A 320 11.28 -9.67 13.14
C PRO A 320 9.83 -9.56 12.62
N CYS A 321 9.61 -9.57 11.30
CA CYS A 321 8.27 -9.53 10.72
C CYS A 321 7.48 -10.79 11.05
N THR A 322 8.07 -11.97 10.86
CA THR A 322 7.45 -13.25 11.23
C THR A 322 7.18 -13.30 12.74
N ALA A 323 8.12 -12.86 13.58
CA ALA A 323 7.89 -12.77 15.03
C ALA A 323 6.72 -11.84 15.41
N ALA A 324 6.46 -10.79 14.61
CA ALA A 324 5.33 -9.88 14.77
C ALA A 324 4.03 -10.36 14.07
N GLY A 325 4.04 -11.53 13.42
CA GLY A 325 2.88 -12.12 12.75
C GLY A 325 2.64 -11.65 11.32
N TYR A 326 3.66 -11.09 10.66
CA TYR A 326 3.62 -10.70 9.25
C TYR A 326 4.36 -11.69 8.35
N ALA A 327 3.75 -12.03 7.21
CA ALA A 327 4.28 -12.90 6.17
C ALA A 327 4.41 -12.11 4.86
N LEU A 328 5.39 -11.20 4.81
CA LEU A 328 5.65 -10.30 3.67
C LEU A 328 6.69 -10.93 2.74
N GLU A 329 6.25 -11.81 1.85
CA GLU A 329 7.11 -12.64 0.99
C GLU A 329 7.36 -12.06 -0.41
N THR A 330 6.55 -11.10 -0.84
CA THR A 330 6.59 -10.54 -2.19
C THR A 330 7.54 -9.35 -2.29
N ARG A 331 8.15 -9.19 -3.47
CA ARG A 331 9.12 -8.13 -3.80
C ARG A 331 8.98 -7.54 -5.20
N CYS A 332 8.16 -8.12 -6.07
CA CYS A 332 8.00 -7.59 -7.42
C CYS A 332 6.98 -6.45 -7.44
N HIS A 333 7.39 -5.28 -7.88
CA HIS A 333 6.54 -4.08 -7.95
C HIS A 333 5.95 -3.87 -9.34
N LEU A 334 4.86 -3.11 -9.44
CA LEU A 334 4.40 -2.55 -10.72
C LEU A 334 5.22 -1.29 -11.07
N GLY A 335 5.18 -0.87 -12.33
CA GLY A 335 5.79 0.38 -12.79
C GLY A 335 7.32 0.41 -12.63
N LYS A 336 7.83 1.45 -11.97
CA LYS A 336 9.27 1.73 -11.81
C LYS A 336 9.66 1.91 -10.35
N SER A 337 10.91 1.64 -10.03
CA SER A 337 11.48 1.76 -8.69
C SER A 337 12.68 2.72 -8.67
N ILE A 338 12.64 3.69 -7.75
CA ILE A 338 13.77 4.53 -7.33
C ILE A 338 14.33 3.92 -6.04
N VAL A 339 15.54 3.38 -6.12
CA VAL A 339 16.18 2.66 -5.01
C VAL A 339 17.38 3.42 -4.48
N TYR A 340 17.32 3.85 -3.22
CA TYR A 340 18.42 4.47 -2.51
C TYR A 340 19.36 3.39 -1.94
N ASP A 341 20.67 3.54 -2.17
CA ASP A 341 21.69 2.61 -1.68
C ASP A 341 22.12 2.92 -0.23
N ALA A 342 21.20 2.75 0.72
CA ALA A 342 21.47 2.96 2.14
C ALA A 342 22.52 1.97 2.70
N VAL A 343 22.57 0.73 2.20
CA VAL A 343 23.58 -0.26 2.61
C VAL A 343 24.98 0.18 2.17
N GLY A 344 25.16 0.53 0.90
CA GLY A 344 26.47 0.89 0.35
C GLY A 344 26.93 2.28 0.78
N LYS A 345 26.04 3.29 0.76
CA LYS A 345 26.39 4.69 1.03
C LYS A 345 26.27 5.06 2.51
N LEU A 346 25.18 4.67 3.18
CA LEU A 346 24.97 5.00 4.61
C LEU A 346 25.52 3.93 5.57
N LYS A 347 26.03 2.80 5.04
CA LYS A 347 26.54 1.66 5.83
C LYS A 347 25.49 1.06 6.77
N TRP A 348 24.21 1.17 6.41
CA TRP A 348 23.13 0.56 7.18
C TRP A 348 23.14 -0.96 7.00
N GLY A 349 22.88 -1.68 8.09
CA GLY A 349 22.51 -3.07 8.00
C GLY A 349 21.06 -3.19 7.52
N VAL A 350 20.72 -4.29 6.83
CA VAL A 350 19.31 -4.57 6.49
C VAL A 350 18.54 -4.80 7.78
N ASN A 351 17.59 -3.92 8.08
CA ASN A 351 16.87 -3.92 9.35
C ASN A 351 15.50 -3.24 9.22
N ILE A 352 14.46 -3.90 9.75
CA ILE A 352 13.08 -3.40 9.77
C ILE A 352 12.94 -2.05 10.50
N GLN A 353 13.86 -1.70 11.38
CA GLN A 353 13.87 -0.40 12.05
C GLN A 353 14.06 0.79 11.09
N HIS A 354 14.53 0.54 9.87
CA HIS A 354 14.68 1.55 8.83
C HIS A 354 13.41 1.74 7.98
N HIS A 355 12.45 0.81 8.04
CA HIS A 355 11.18 0.88 7.31
C HIS A 355 10.31 2.12 7.59
N PRO A 356 10.17 2.61 8.84
CA PRO A 356 9.20 3.67 9.12
C PRO A 356 9.40 4.91 8.23
N ILE A 357 8.33 5.42 7.61
CA ILE A 357 8.37 6.58 6.71
C ILE A 357 9.17 7.78 7.23
N ARG A 358 9.17 8.04 8.55
CA ARG A 358 9.99 9.10 9.16
C ARG A 358 11.50 8.91 8.96
N GLU A 359 11.97 7.66 8.97
CA GLU A 359 13.38 7.31 8.73
C GLU A 359 13.73 7.57 7.27
N VAL A 360 12.83 7.19 6.35
CA VAL A 360 12.94 7.46 4.91
C VAL A 360 13.00 8.96 4.66
N ILE A 361 12.07 9.74 5.23
CA ILE A 361 12.05 11.20 5.09
C ILE A 361 13.36 11.79 5.62
N ASN A 362 13.63 11.60 6.91
CA ASN A 362 14.66 12.38 7.60
C ASN A 362 16.10 11.90 7.29
N LYS A 363 16.28 10.61 7.00
CA LYS A 363 17.62 10.00 6.89
C LYS A 363 17.94 9.43 5.52
N VAL A 364 16.99 9.42 4.59
CA VAL A 364 17.22 8.99 3.21
C VAL A 364 16.97 10.15 2.25
N ILE A 365 15.72 10.61 2.13
CA ILE A 365 15.33 11.65 1.16
C ILE A 365 15.92 13.00 1.54
N GLU A 366 15.69 13.44 2.79
CA GLU A 366 16.13 14.74 3.32
C GLU A 366 17.50 14.68 3.99
N ALA A 367 18.18 13.54 3.90
CA ALA A 367 19.52 13.40 4.46
C ALA A 367 20.44 14.51 3.94
N GLU A 368 21.24 15.06 4.85
CA GLU A 368 22.36 15.95 4.54
C GLU A 368 23.55 15.18 3.95
N ALA A 369 23.53 13.84 4.03
CA ALA A 369 24.54 13.01 3.38
C ALA A 369 24.55 13.33 1.88
N GLU A 370 25.74 13.65 1.35
CA GLU A 370 25.93 13.83 -0.08
C GLU A 370 25.70 12.49 -0.78
N TRP A 371 24.50 12.32 -1.31
CA TRP A 371 24.25 11.26 -2.23
C TRP A 371 24.96 11.57 -3.55
N GLU A 372 25.95 10.77 -3.90
CA GLU A 372 26.55 10.81 -5.23
C GLU A 372 25.65 10.05 -6.21
N TRP A 373 24.91 10.81 -7.01
CA TRP A 373 24.13 10.27 -8.13
C TRP A 373 24.87 10.43 -9.45
N GLU A 374 24.30 9.87 -10.52
CA GLU A 374 24.68 10.22 -11.89
C GLU A 374 24.60 11.76 -12.08
N GLU A 375 25.51 12.34 -12.86
CA GLU A 375 25.68 13.78 -12.98
C GLU A 375 24.36 14.51 -13.33
N GLY A 376 24.02 15.53 -12.54
CA GLY A 376 22.83 16.37 -12.76
C GLY A 376 21.50 15.80 -12.23
N ARG A 377 21.52 14.82 -11.32
CA ARG A 377 20.31 14.22 -10.73
C ARG A 377 20.22 14.50 -9.24
N ASP A 378 19.00 14.76 -8.75
CA ASP A 378 18.74 14.96 -7.32
C ASP A 378 18.39 13.65 -6.59
N VAL A 379 18.00 12.62 -7.34
CA VAL A 379 17.53 11.32 -6.86
C VAL A 379 18.02 10.17 -7.78
N PRO A 380 18.00 8.89 -7.32
CA PRO A 380 18.35 7.75 -8.16
C PRO A 380 17.50 7.62 -9.43
N LEU A 381 18.01 6.89 -10.42
CA LEU A 381 17.24 6.61 -11.64
C LEU A 381 16.11 5.62 -11.34
N ALA A 382 14.90 5.99 -11.73
CA ALA A 382 13.74 5.09 -11.71
C ALA A 382 13.93 3.99 -12.75
N ARG A 383 13.92 2.73 -12.33
CA ARG A 383 14.15 1.56 -13.18
C ARG A 383 12.98 0.57 -13.09
N GLU A 384 12.70 -0.10 -14.18
CA GLU A 384 11.73 -1.20 -14.21
C GLU A 384 12.35 -2.45 -13.59
N GLU A 385 11.55 -3.21 -12.85
CA GLU A 385 11.98 -4.49 -12.30
C GLU A 385 11.79 -5.59 -13.36
N ALA A 386 12.85 -5.83 -14.12
CA ALA A 386 12.98 -6.94 -15.06
C ALA A 386 13.29 -8.25 -14.33
N ASP A 387 12.79 -9.37 -14.86
CA ASP A 387 13.07 -10.74 -14.39
C ASP A 387 12.78 -10.98 -12.88
N CYS A 388 11.86 -10.21 -12.31
CA CYS A 388 11.44 -10.40 -10.93
C CYS A 388 10.45 -11.57 -10.82
N VAL A 389 10.77 -12.51 -9.93
CA VAL A 389 9.93 -13.65 -9.60
C VAL A 389 9.70 -13.69 -8.10
N ASP A 390 8.41 -13.66 -7.73
CA ASP A 390 7.90 -13.91 -6.38
C ASP A 390 7.55 -15.38 -6.20
N CYS A 391 7.53 -15.83 -4.95
CA CYS A 391 6.94 -17.11 -4.56
C CYS A 391 7.53 -18.35 -5.28
N PHE A 392 8.80 -18.31 -5.70
CA PHE A 392 9.45 -19.39 -6.45
C PHE A 392 9.43 -20.78 -5.76
N LYS A 393 9.20 -20.84 -4.45
CA LYS A 393 9.08 -22.08 -3.68
C LYS A 393 7.71 -22.74 -3.81
N TRP A 394 6.70 -21.99 -4.24
CA TRP A 394 5.29 -22.38 -4.23
C TRP A 394 4.86 -22.95 -5.58
N GLU A 395 4.09 -24.02 -5.53
CA GLU A 395 3.37 -24.58 -6.67
C GLU A 395 1.90 -24.15 -6.60
N PHE A 396 1.49 -23.29 -7.53
CA PHE A 396 0.11 -22.83 -7.65
C PHE A 396 -0.68 -23.76 -8.58
N PHE A 397 -1.88 -24.15 -8.17
CA PHE A 397 -2.76 -25.01 -8.94
C PHE A 397 -4.20 -24.51 -8.88
N GLU A 398 -4.98 -24.81 -9.90
CA GLU A 398 -6.40 -24.51 -9.96
C GLU A 398 -7.19 -25.77 -9.61
N ASN A 399 -8.10 -25.67 -8.63
CA ASN A 399 -9.13 -26.69 -8.43
C ASN A 399 -10.29 -26.34 -9.37
N ILE A 400 -10.40 -27.06 -10.49
CA ILE A 400 -11.51 -26.96 -11.44
C ILE A 400 -12.73 -27.72 -10.93
#